data_AF-A0AAW9KUH2-F1
#
_entry.id   AF-A0AAW9KUH2-F1
#
_cell.length_a   1.000
_cell.length_b   1.000
_cell.length_c   1.000
_cell.angle_alpha   90.00
_cell.angle_beta   90.00
_cell.angle_gamma   90.00
#
_symmetry.space_group_name_H-M   'P 1'
#
loop_
_entity.id
_entity.type
_entity.pdbx_description
1 polymer ?
#
loop_
_entity_poly.entity_id
_entity_poly.type
_entity_poly.pdbx_seq_one_letter_code
_entity_poly.pdbx_strand_id
1 'polypeptide(L)'
;MICGKGLTSTPFGFELDEHGLEDVSVVSGGMEAWSKLYETVPIETDDDDVVIRQVQRRAKGCLGYVVGSKSASEGSSSMRPGRRISSKSSPRRPA
;
A
#
# COMPACT_ATOMS: atom_id res chain seq x y z
N MET A 1 -12.91 1.51 -16.83
CA MET A 1 -14.05 1.27 -15.92
C MET A 1 -13.68 0.31 -14.80
N ILE A 2 -14.27 0.46 -13.61
CA ILE A 2 -14.08 -0.46 -12.49
C ILE A 2 -15.37 -0.58 -11.67
N CYS A 3 -15.65 -1.77 -11.15
CA CYS A 3 -16.66 -2.00 -10.12
C CYS A 3 -16.05 -2.75 -8.93
N GLY A 4 -16.87 -3.19 -7.96
CA GLY A 4 -16.38 -3.89 -6.77
C GLY A 4 -15.48 -5.10 -7.07
N LYS A 5 -15.93 -5.99 -7.95
CA LYS A 5 -15.29 -7.29 -8.25
C LYS A 5 -14.91 -7.51 -9.71
N GLY A 6 -15.15 -6.52 -10.58
CA GLY A 6 -15.00 -6.64 -12.03
C GLY A 6 -16.21 -7.26 -12.75
N LEU A 7 -17.14 -7.89 -12.02
CA LEU A 7 -18.25 -8.66 -12.61
C LEU A 7 -19.22 -7.82 -13.45
N THR A 8 -19.54 -6.60 -13.00
CA THR A 8 -20.46 -5.71 -13.72
C THR A 8 -19.74 -4.78 -14.69
N SER A 9 -18.47 -4.45 -14.44
CA SER A 9 -17.71 -3.56 -15.31
C SER A 9 -17.24 -4.22 -16.60
N THR A 10 -17.02 -5.54 -16.59
CA THR A 10 -16.62 -6.28 -17.79
C THR A 10 -17.68 -6.29 -18.89
N PRO A 11 -18.92 -6.76 -18.65
CA PRO A 11 -19.96 -6.74 -19.69
C PRO A 11 -20.28 -5.32 -20.17
N PHE A 12 -20.31 -4.35 -19.25
CA PHE A 12 -20.51 -2.95 -19.64
C PHE A 12 -19.36 -2.39 -20.48
N GLY A 13 -18.12 -2.84 -20.23
CA GLY A 13 -16.98 -2.49 -21.07
C GLY A 13 -17.16 -2.93 -22.53
N PHE A 14 -17.73 -4.11 -22.76
CA PHE A 14 -18.08 -4.59 -24.09
C PHE A 14 -19.21 -3.77 -24.72
N GLU A 15 -20.27 -3.44 -23.96
CA GLU A 15 -21.36 -2.59 -24.48
C GLU A 15 -20.84 -1.21 -24.93
N LEU A 16 -19.92 -0.60 -24.18
CA LEU A 16 -19.32 0.67 -24.56
C LEU A 16 -18.53 0.55 -25.88
N ASP A 17 -17.73 -0.51 -26.04
CA ASP A 17 -16.98 -0.81 -27.26
C ASP A 17 -17.93 -0.99 -28.47
N GLU A 18 -19.02 -1.75 -28.30
CA GLU A 18 -20.06 -1.92 -29.33
C GLU A 18 -20.74 -0.60 -29.72
N HIS A 19 -20.81 0.36 -28.81
CA HIS A 19 -21.32 1.71 -29.06
C HIS A 19 -20.28 2.66 -29.68
N GLY A 20 -19.11 2.16 -30.05
CA GLY A 20 -18.05 2.92 -30.70
C GLY A 20 -17.22 3.77 -29.74
N LEU A 21 -17.27 3.49 -28.44
CA LEU A 21 -16.34 4.08 -27.47
C LEU A 21 -15.05 3.26 -27.48
N GLU A 22 -14.06 3.78 -28.20
CA GLU A 22 -12.73 3.19 -28.26
C GLU A 22 -11.94 3.46 -26.95
N ASP A 23 -10.89 2.67 -26.71
CA ASP A 23 -9.98 2.78 -25.55
C ASP A 23 -10.66 2.53 -24.18
N VAL A 24 -11.62 1.60 -24.14
CA VAL A 24 -12.27 1.16 -22.91
C VAL A 24 -11.49 0.01 -22.27
N SER A 25 -10.88 0.29 -21.12
CA SER A 25 -10.20 -0.74 -20.31
C SER A 25 -10.97 -1.06 -19.02
N VAL A 26 -11.03 -2.34 -18.66
CA VAL A 26 -11.66 -2.82 -17.41
C VAL A 26 -10.62 -3.38 -16.46
N VAL A 27 -10.68 -3.00 -15.18
CA VAL A 27 -9.79 -3.54 -14.16
C VAL A 27 -10.27 -4.92 -13.69
N SER A 28 -9.52 -5.96 -14.03
CA SER A 28 -9.80 -7.34 -13.62
C SER A 28 -9.81 -7.49 -12.10
N GLY A 29 -10.82 -8.19 -11.56
CA GLY A 29 -11.02 -8.33 -10.12
C GLY A 29 -11.51 -7.07 -9.40
N GLY A 30 -11.74 -5.98 -10.13
CA GLY A 30 -12.36 -4.76 -9.62
C GLY A 30 -11.58 -4.06 -8.51
N MET A 31 -12.32 -3.30 -7.70
CA MET A 31 -11.81 -2.57 -6.55
C MET A 31 -11.16 -3.49 -5.51
N GLU A 32 -11.61 -4.74 -5.38
CA GLU A 32 -10.99 -5.71 -4.47
C GLU A 32 -9.55 -6.02 -4.88
N ALA A 33 -9.30 -6.31 -6.16
CA ALA A 33 -7.95 -6.51 -6.67
C ALA A 33 -7.13 -5.21 -6.61
N TRP A 34 -7.72 -4.09 -7.04
CA TRP A 34 -7.08 -2.77 -7.02
C TRP A 34 -6.63 -2.36 -5.61
N SER A 35 -7.45 -2.64 -4.60
CA SER A 35 -7.14 -2.30 -3.20
C SER A 35 -5.93 -3.03 -2.60
N LYS A 36 -5.49 -4.11 -3.24
CA LYS A 36 -4.34 -4.93 -2.83
C LYS A 36 -3.03 -4.51 -3.50
N LEU A 37 -3.05 -3.49 -4.37
CA LEU A 37 -1.81 -3.00 -4.98
C LEU A 37 -1.01 -2.16 -3.98
N TYR A 38 0.22 -2.60 -3.73
CA TYR A 38 1.22 -1.89 -2.94
C TYR A 38 2.41 -1.62 -3.86
N GLU A 39 2.74 -0.36 -4.03
CA GLU A 39 3.98 0.04 -4.67
C GLU A 39 4.96 0.51 -3.62
N THR A 40 6.24 0.23 -3.82
CA THR A 40 7.29 0.70 -2.91
C THR A 40 8.37 1.46 -3.64
N VAL A 41 8.80 2.58 -3.06
CA VAL A 41 9.93 3.37 -3.55
C VAL A 41 11.03 3.33 -2.47
N PRO A 42 12.26 2.90 -2.77
CA PRO A 42 13.37 2.99 -1.82
C PRO A 42 13.71 4.46 -1.56
N ILE A 43 14.11 4.76 -0.32
CA ILE A 43 14.62 6.07 0.05
C ILE A 43 16.07 5.88 0.50
N GLU A 44 16.96 6.59 -0.17
CA GLU A 44 18.38 6.58 0.15
C GLU A 44 18.62 7.20 1.52
N THR A 45 19.49 6.57 2.30
CA THR A 45 19.89 7.01 3.64
C THR A 45 21.41 7.10 3.71
N ASP A 46 21.92 8.02 4.53
CA ASP A 46 23.36 8.15 4.77
C ASP A 46 23.93 6.98 5.60
N ASP A 47 23.06 6.25 6.30
CA ASP A 47 23.40 5.06 7.07
C ASP A 47 23.03 3.80 6.30
N ASP A 48 24.03 2.96 6.01
CA ASP A 48 23.87 1.69 5.32
C ASP A 48 23.08 0.65 6.12
N ASP A 49 23.04 0.73 7.45
CA ASP A 49 22.24 -0.21 8.25
C ASP A 49 20.76 0.14 8.20
N VAL A 50 20.39 1.39 7.89
CA VAL A 50 18.99 1.83 7.82
C VAL A 50 18.39 1.50 6.45
N VAL A 51 17.18 0.94 6.45
CA VAL A 51 16.41 0.67 5.23
C VAL A 51 15.06 1.35 5.33
N ILE A 52 14.80 2.28 4.42
CA ILE A 52 13.50 2.97 4.31
C ILE A 52 12.85 2.63 2.96
N ARG A 53 11.63 2.10 3.01
CA ARG A 53 10.76 1.89 1.85
C ARG A 53 9.49 2.70 2.02
N GLN A 54 9.26 3.68 1.16
CA GLN A 54 7.97 4.34 1.07
C GLN A 54 6.97 3.38 0.43
N VAL A 55 5.81 3.20 1.03
CA VAL A 55 4.72 2.34 0.55
C VAL A 55 3.56 3.21 0.10
N GLN A 56 3.17 3.07 -1.16
CA GLN A 56 2.03 3.75 -1.76
C GLN A 56 0.87 2.75 -1.94
N ARG A 57 -0.27 3.03 -1.32
CA ARG A 57 -1.51 2.28 -1.54
C ARG A 57 -2.38 3.04 -2.55
N ARG A 58 -2.15 2.85 -3.85
CA ARG A 58 -2.79 3.64 -4.93
C ARG A 58 -4.31 3.75 -4.79
N ALA A 59 -4.96 2.63 -4.50
CA ALA A 59 -6.40 2.58 -4.35
C ALA A 59 -6.95 3.33 -3.12
N LYS A 60 -6.13 3.56 -2.10
CA LYS A 60 -6.53 4.19 -0.84
C LYS A 60 -6.01 5.62 -0.70
N GLY A 61 -5.06 6.03 -1.55
CA GLY A 61 -4.38 7.34 -1.46
C GLY A 61 -3.49 7.51 -0.22
N CYS A 62 -3.33 6.47 0.60
CA CYS A 62 -2.49 6.54 1.80
C CYS A 62 -1.02 6.37 1.43
N LEU A 63 -0.18 7.24 2.00
CA LEU A 63 1.27 7.14 1.99
C LEU A 63 1.76 6.55 3.32
N GLY A 64 2.65 5.57 3.27
CA GLY A 64 3.28 4.98 4.44
C GLY A 64 4.76 4.77 4.25
N TYR A 65 5.45 4.42 5.34
CA TYR A 65 6.87 4.10 5.33
C TYR A 65 7.10 2.82 6.12
N VAL A 66 7.95 1.95 5.59
CA VAL A 66 8.54 0.83 6.32
C VAL A 66 9.98 1.23 6.61
N VAL A 67 10.30 1.29 7.90
CA VAL A 67 11.64 1.60 8.39
C VAL A 67 12.14 0.37 9.13
N GLY A 68 13.29 -0.14 8.73
CA GLY A 68 13.96 -1.25 9.38
C GLY A 68 15.46 -1.06 9.37
N SER A 69 16.17 -2.00 9.98
CA SER A 69 17.62 -2.10 9.84
C SER A 69 18.03 -3.42 9.19
N LYS A 70 19.15 -3.42 8.45
CA LYS A 70 19.71 -4.64 7.83
C LYS A 70 20.14 -5.64 8.91
N SER A 71 20.67 -5.14 10.02
CA SER A 71 21.08 -5.93 11.18
C SER A 71 19.94 -6.59 11.97
N ALA A 72 18.70 -6.06 11.90
CA ALA A 72 17.55 -6.55 12.68
C ALA A 72 16.70 -7.60 11.95
N SER A 73 17.30 -8.40 11.05
CA SER A 73 16.58 -9.34 10.17
C SER A 73 15.75 -10.42 10.90
N GLU A 74 15.78 -10.50 12.23
CA GLU A 74 14.96 -11.40 13.05
C GLU A 74 14.21 -10.67 14.17
N GLY A 75 13.40 -9.66 13.86
CA GLY A 75 12.49 -9.15 14.89
C GLY A 75 11.74 -7.86 14.56
N SER A 76 10.45 -8.03 14.26
CA SER A 76 9.41 -7.00 14.45
C SER A 76 9.50 -5.76 13.54
N SER A 77 9.10 -5.90 12.28
CA SER A 77 8.62 -4.76 11.49
C SER A 77 7.19 -4.40 11.92
N SER A 78 7.05 -3.54 12.94
CA SER A 78 5.75 -3.04 13.40
C SER A 78 5.25 -1.92 12.49
N MET A 79 4.34 -2.27 11.58
CA MET A 79 3.68 -1.34 10.69
C MET A 79 2.47 -0.70 11.39
N ARG A 80 2.60 0.52 11.91
CA ARG A 80 1.46 1.31 12.42
C ARG A 80 1.14 2.48 11.49
N PRO A 81 0.10 2.38 10.66
CA PRO A 81 -0.38 3.53 9.91
C PRO A 81 -1.09 4.51 10.88
N GLY A 82 -0.54 5.72 11.03
CA GLY A 82 -1.26 6.89 11.54
C GLY A 82 -1.27 7.18 13.06
N ARG A 83 -0.20 6.95 13.83
CA ARG A 83 -0.14 7.43 15.24
C ARG A 83 1.06 8.37 15.49
N ARG A 84 0.82 9.54 16.09
CA ARG A 84 1.86 10.42 16.67
C ARG A 84 2.70 9.63 17.66
N ILE A 85 4.02 9.70 17.50
CA ILE A 85 4.99 9.10 18.41
C ILE A 85 4.95 9.92 19.71
N SER A 86 4.28 9.40 20.75
CA SER A 86 4.58 9.80 22.13
C SER A 86 5.27 8.63 22.80
N SER A 87 6.58 8.78 22.99
CA SER A 87 7.39 7.89 23.80
C SER A 87 6.90 7.95 25.24
N LYS A 88 6.19 6.92 25.70
CA LYS A 88 6.11 6.62 27.13
C LYS A 88 7.13 5.53 27.43
N SER A 89 8.35 5.95 27.74
CA SER A 89 9.30 5.15 28.52
C SER A 89 8.73 5.01 29.94
N SER A 90 8.19 3.84 30.27
CA SER A 90 7.82 3.52 31.65
C SER A 90 9.07 3.00 32.37
N PRO A 91 9.56 3.62 33.45
CA PRO A 91 10.71 3.11 34.16
C PRO A 91 10.31 1.92 35.04
N ARG A 92 11.09 0.83 34.98
CA ARG A 92 11.03 -0.26 35.96
C ARG A 92 11.39 0.29 37.34
N ARG A 93 10.55 0.08 38.35
CA ARG A 93 10.96 0.22 39.76
C ARG A 93 11.60 -1.10 40.23
N PRO A 94 12.74 -1.08 40.94
CA PRO A 94 13.24 -2.25 41.64
C PRO A 94 12.42 -2.52 42.92
N ALA A 95 12.62 -3.74 43.44
CA ALA A 95 11.87 -4.50 44.45
C ALA A 95 11.22 -3.71 45.60
#